data_AF-A0A6B1RL31-F1
#
_entry.id   AF-A0A6B1RL31-F1
#
_cell.length_a   1.000
_cell.length_b   1.000
_cell.length_c   1.000
_cell.angle_alpha   90.00
_cell.angle_beta   90.00
_cell.angle_gamma   90.00
#
_symmetry.space_group_name_H-M   'P 1'
#
loop_
_entity.id
_entity.type
_entity.pdbx_description
1 polymer ?
#
loop_
_entity_poly.entity_id
_entity_poly.type
_entity_poly.pdbx_seq_one_letter_code
_entity_poly.pdbx_strand_id
1 'polypeptide(L)'
;MISTLNEIMKCIEDNDTIIIHRHVRPDPDAYGSQLGLKYYIQQKFPQKQVFAVGEAESSLSFIGELDNIDDKTYQDALVIVCDTANAPRIDDERYSTGSKLIKIDHHPAVDQYGDINLVNTNASSTSEIIYDLISHFNDEAIVNKDIASVLYLGIVGDTGRFLFNNTSEHTMEIAGKLIGHDIDHNVLLNKMMEKDPKMLPFQGYVLQHFELMDDGFCQVKITEDVLEQFGIQPNEASQFVNTIADIKGLKIWVFAVDEGSEIRCRLRSKGQLIINDIAQDFGGGGHPNASGVSVNSWDEFEQLATALRTKLN
;
A
#
# COMPACT_ATOMS: atom_id res chain seq x y z
N MET A 1 2.29 22.45 3.05
CA MET A 1 3.11 21.35 3.60
C MET A 1 3.66 21.71 4.97
N ILE A 2 4.60 22.66 5.13
CA ILE A 2 5.14 23.05 6.46
C ILE A 2 4.05 23.48 7.45
N SER A 3 3.10 24.33 7.03
CA SER A 3 1.98 24.74 7.90
C SER A 3 1.12 23.55 8.33
N THR A 4 0.84 22.63 7.40
CA THR A 4 0.04 21.42 7.64
C THR A 4 0.73 20.46 8.62
N LEU A 5 2.04 20.24 8.51
CA LEU A 5 2.82 19.42 9.46
C LEU A 5 2.73 19.99 10.88
N ASN A 6 2.85 21.32 11.02
CA ASN A 6 2.69 22.01 12.30
C ASN A 6 1.28 21.89 12.87
N GLU A 7 0.25 22.00 12.04
CA GLU A 7 -1.15 21.81 12.45
C GLU A 7 -1.42 20.37 12.91
N ILE A 8 -0.88 19.37 12.22
CA ILE A 8 -0.99 17.95 12.61
C ILE A 8 -0.32 17.71 13.97
N MET A 9 0.92 18.16 14.15
CA MET A 9 1.63 18.00 15.43
C MET A 9 0.90 18.71 16.56
N LYS A 10 0.35 19.90 16.30
CA LYS A 10 -0.46 20.62 17.30
C LYS A 10 -1.68 19.81 17.72
N CYS A 11 -2.36 19.15 16.79
CA CYS A 11 -3.47 18.26 17.13
C CYS A 11 -3.01 17.05 17.97
N ILE A 12 -1.87 16.45 17.62
CA ILE A 12 -1.27 15.35 18.39
C ILE A 12 -0.93 15.80 19.82
N GLU A 13 -0.35 16.98 19.98
CA GLU A 13 -0.02 17.56 21.29
C GLU A 13 -1.28 17.81 22.14
N ASP A 14 -2.35 18.31 21.52
CA ASP A 14 -3.59 18.71 22.21
C ASP A 14 -4.55 17.57 22.56
N ASN A 15 -4.35 16.35 22.03
CA ASN A 15 -5.23 15.21 22.27
C ASN A 15 -4.51 14.11 23.06
N ASP A 16 -5.12 13.64 24.14
CA ASP A 16 -4.55 12.58 25.00
C ASP A 16 -4.75 11.18 24.42
N THR A 17 -5.80 10.97 23.63
CA THR A 17 -6.12 9.72 22.94
C THR A 17 -6.03 9.92 21.43
N ILE A 18 -5.27 9.04 20.77
CA ILE A 18 -5.03 9.08 19.33
C ILE A 18 -5.29 7.68 18.76
N ILE A 19 -6.09 7.60 17.71
CA ILE A 19 -6.45 6.34 17.05
C ILE A 19 -6.03 6.46 15.59
N ILE A 20 -5.23 5.50 15.12
CA ILE A 20 -4.65 5.52 13.78
C ILE A 20 -5.26 4.39 12.96
N HIS A 21 -5.81 4.71 11.80
CA HIS A 21 -6.39 3.80 10.83
C HIS A 21 -5.54 3.73 9.57
N ARG A 22 -5.87 2.77 8.69
CA ARG A 22 -5.34 2.63 7.33
C ARG A 22 -6.39 2.04 6.40
N HIS A 23 -6.03 1.70 5.16
CA HIS A 23 -6.98 1.14 4.19
C HIS A 23 -7.24 -0.37 4.40
N VAL A 24 -8.41 -0.88 4.01
CA VAL A 24 -8.74 -2.31 3.93
C VAL A 24 -7.81 -3.05 2.96
N ARG A 25 -7.57 -4.35 3.21
CA ARG A 25 -6.59 -5.17 2.47
C ARG A 25 -5.20 -4.52 2.51
N PRO A 26 -4.61 -4.38 3.71
CA PRO A 26 -3.42 -3.58 3.93
C PRO A 26 -2.21 -4.17 3.22
N ASP A 27 -1.27 -3.30 2.87
CA ASP A 27 0.04 -3.67 2.36
C ASP A 27 1.15 -3.22 3.36
N PRO A 28 2.44 -3.43 3.07
CA PRO A 28 3.49 -3.02 4.00
C PRO A 28 3.51 -1.52 4.31
N ASP A 29 3.07 -0.63 3.41
CA ASP A 29 3.08 0.81 3.66
C ASP A 29 1.95 1.24 4.57
N ALA A 30 0.76 0.66 4.39
CA ALA A 30 -0.34 0.83 5.31
C ALA A 30 0.04 0.44 6.75
N TYR A 31 0.74 -0.69 6.93
CA TYR A 31 1.29 -1.08 8.23
C TYR A 31 2.43 -0.17 8.69
N GLY A 32 3.38 0.13 7.81
CA GLY A 32 4.58 0.90 8.10
C GLY A 32 4.27 2.31 8.57
N SER A 33 3.37 3.01 7.86
CA SER A 33 2.94 4.35 8.19
C SER A 33 2.09 4.40 9.46
N GLN A 34 1.12 3.49 9.60
CA GLN A 34 0.26 3.40 10.78
C GLN A 34 1.05 3.10 12.06
N LEU A 35 1.84 2.02 12.05
CA LEU A 35 2.62 1.61 13.22
C LEU A 35 3.81 2.54 13.47
N GLY A 36 4.44 3.05 12.41
CA GLY A 36 5.53 4.01 12.53
C GLY A 36 5.08 5.30 13.24
N LEU A 37 3.91 5.82 12.86
CA LEU A 37 3.31 6.97 13.52
C LEU A 37 2.89 6.63 14.97
N LYS A 38 2.27 5.47 15.21
CA LYS A 38 1.94 5.00 16.56
C LYS A 38 3.15 5.00 17.48
N TYR A 39 4.21 4.30 17.08
CA TYR A 39 5.42 4.14 17.88
C TYR A 39 6.14 5.47 18.10
N TYR A 40 6.20 6.33 17.08
CA TYR A 40 6.75 7.67 17.21
C TYR A 40 6.01 8.51 18.27
N ILE A 41 4.67 8.57 18.19
CA ILE A 41 3.87 9.35 19.15
C ILE A 41 4.04 8.77 20.57
N GLN A 42 4.07 7.45 20.73
CA GLN A 42 4.30 6.80 22.03
C GLN A 42 5.68 7.14 22.62
N GLN A 43 6.73 7.19 21.79
CA GLN A 43 8.06 7.58 22.25
C GLN A 43 8.14 9.08 22.61
N LYS A 44 7.54 9.95 21.79
CA LYS A 44 7.58 11.40 21.99
C LYS A 44 6.68 11.87 23.15
N PHE A 45 5.54 11.21 23.35
CA PHE A 45 4.54 11.55 24.37
C PHE A 45 4.10 10.31 25.18
N PRO A 46 4.95 9.80 26.09
CA PRO A 46 4.71 8.53 26.80
C PRO A 46 3.43 8.50 27.67
N GLN A 47 2.86 9.66 27.99
CA GLN A 47 1.62 9.79 28.75
C GLN A 47 0.34 9.62 27.92
N LYS A 48 0.43 9.68 26.58
CA LYS A 48 -0.74 9.59 25.69
C LYS A 48 -1.13 8.15 25.42
N GLN A 49 -2.42 7.94 25.12
CA GLN A 49 -2.94 6.66 24.65
C GLN A 49 -2.96 6.67 23.12
N VAL A 50 -2.21 5.76 22.50
CA VAL A 50 -2.08 5.70 21.04
C VAL A 50 -2.39 4.29 20.57
N PHE A 51 -3.39 4.16 19.70
CA PHE A 51 -3.89 2.90 19.18
C PHE A 51 -3.77 2.84 17.65
N ALA A 52 -3.47 1.66 17.12
CA ALA A 52 -3.53 1.33 15.70
C ALA A 52 -4.58 0.24 15.50
N VAL A 53 -5.65 0.54 14.76
CA VAL A 53 -6.82 -0.34 14.60
C VAL A 53 -6.97 -0.87 13.17
N GLY A 54 -7.83 -1.88 12.99
CA GLY A 54 -8.16 -2.49 11.70
C GLY A 54 -8.07 -4.01 11.73
N GLU A 55 -8.55 -4.67 10.68
CA GLU A 55 -8.48 -6.13 10.54
C GLU A 55 -7.05 -6.60 10.27
N ALA A 56 -6.49 -7.44 11.14
CA ALA A 56 -5.10 -7.91 11.00
C ALA A 56 -4.91 -8.78 9.75
N GLU A 57 -3.88 -8.48 8.95
CA GLU A 57 -3.47 -9.32 7.82
C GLU A 57 -2.38 -10.29 8.28
N SER A 58 -2.68 -11.58 8.22
CA SER A 58 -1.81 -12.65 8.72
C SER A 58 -0.40 -12.61 8.15
N SER A 59 -0.26 -12.29 6.85
CA SER A 59 1.02 -12.20 6.13
C SER A 59 1.86 -11.00 6.57
N LEU A 60 1.25 -9.97 7.15
CA LEU A 60 1.91 -8.73 7.61
C LEU A 60 2.00 -8.63 9.13
N SER A 61 1.43 -9.59 9.86
CA SER A 61 1.45 -9.62 11.34
C SER A 61 2.86 -9.56 11.96
N PHE A 62 3.90 -9.96 11.21
CA PHE A 62 5.29 -9.85 11.65
C PHE A 62 5.80 -8.40 11.71
N ILE A 63 5.13 -7.44 11.04
CA ILE A 63 5.48 -6.02 11.08
C ILE A 63 5.09 -5.43 12.44
N GLY A 64 3.94 -5.83 12.98
CA GLY A 64 3.50 -5.48 14.32
C GLY A 64 2.03 -5.80 14.58
N GLU A 65 1.64 -5.67 15.85
CA GLU A 65 0.29 -5.98 16.33
C GLU A 65 -0.62 -4.75 16.33
N LEU A 66 -1.91 -4.99 16.05
CA LEU A 66 -2.98 -4.00 16.09
C LEU A 66 -3.74 -4.10 17.43
N ASP A 67 -4.33 -2.99 17.84
CA ASP A 67 -5.08 -2.88 19.09
C ASP A 67 -6.58 -3.11 18.87
N ASN A 68 -7.20 -3.85 19.78
CA ASN A 68 -8.66 -3.95 19.87
C ASN A 68 -9.17 -2.96 20.92
N ILE A 69 -10.02 -2.02 20.49
CA ILE A 69 -10.56 -0.97 21.36
C ILE A 69 -12.09 -0.93 21.34
N ASP A 70 -12.67 -0.53 22.48
CA ASP A 70 -14.10 -0.25 22.63
C ASP A 70 -14.49 1.06 21.92
N ASP A 71 -15.74 1.16 21.47
CA ASP A 71 -16.27 2.37 20.81
C ASP A 71 -16.12 3.65 21.66
N LYS A 72 -16.25 3.52 22.98
CA LYS A 72 -16.08 4.65 23.92
C LYS A 72 -14.68 5.30 23.84
N THR A 73 -13.67 4.57 23.37
CA THR A 73 -12.29 5.07 23.25
C THR A 73 -12.20 6.16 22.17
N TYR A 74 -13.11 6.18 21.19
CA TYR A 74 -13.18 7.24 20.19
C TYR A 74 -13.70 8.57 20.77
N GLN A 75 -14.35 8.56 21.94
CA GLN A 75 -14.86 9.78 22.54
C GLN A 75 -13.71 10.75 22.84
N ASP A 76 -13.80 11.97 22.28
CA ASP A 76 -12.79 13.03 22.38
C ASP A 76 -11.41 12.69 21.75
N ALA A 77 -11.27 11.54 21.08
CA ALA A 77 -10.00 11.12 20.48
C ALA A 77 -9.71 11.80 19.14
N LEU A 78 -8.43 12.06 18.88
CA LEU A 78 -7.95 12.40 17.56
C LEU A 78 -7.87 11.14 16.70
N VAL A 79 -8.49 11.15 15.53
CA VAL A 79 -8.37 10.07 14.54
C VAL A 79 -7.43 10.49 13.42
N ILE A 80 -6.47 9.63 13.09
CA ILE A 80 -5.55 9.81 11.96
C ILE A 80 -5.71 8.62 11.02
N VAL A 81 -5.94 8.87 9.74
CA VAL A 81 -6.03 7.84 8.71
C VAL A 81 -4.80 7.95 7.83
N CYS A 82 -3.98 6.90 7.84
CA CYS A 82 -2.82 6.76 6.99
C CYS A 82 -3.18 6.04 5.69
N ASP A 83 -2.51 6.42 4.60
CA ASP A 83 -2.41 5.64 3.38
C ASP A 83 -3.76 5.23 2.75
N THR A 84 -4.76 6.11 2.83
CA THR A 84 -6.11 5.76 2.35
C THR A 84 -6.66 6.84 1.42
N ALA A 85 -6.64 6.54 0.12
CA ALA A 85 -7.08 7.43 -0.94
C ALA A 85 -8.53 7.91 -0.77
N ASN A 86 -9.45 7.00 -0.43
CA ASN A 86 -10.89 7.26 -0.36
C ASN A 86 -11.49 6.73 0.94
N ALA A 87 -12.39 7.50 1.56
CA ALA A 87 -12.98 7.16 2.85
C ALA A 87 -13.67 5.77 2.91
N PRO A 88 -14.38 5.30 1.86
CA PRO A 88 -14.99 3.97 1.86
C PRO A 88 -13.99 2.80 1.95
N ARG A 89 -12.69 3.05 1.73
CA ARG A 89 -11.64 2.05 1.87
C ARG A 89 -10.98 2.04 3.25
N ILE A 90 -11.39 2.89 4.18
CA ILE A 90 -10.82 2.90 5.53
C ILE A 90 -11.20 1.59 6.24
N ASP A 91 -10.22 0.94 6.86
CA ASP A 91 -10.47 -0.19 7.75
C ASP A 91 -10.88 0.33 9.13
N ASP A 92 -11.93 -0.26 9.68
CA ASP A 92 -12.73 0.21 10.83
C ASP A 92 -13.57 1.47 10.52
N GLU A 93 -14.88 1.28 10.36
CA GLU A 93 -15.87 2.32 10.02
C GLU A 93 -16.04 3.38 11.13
N ARG A 94 -15.48 3.16 12.32
CA ARG A 94 -15.57 4.11 13.45
C ARG A 94 -14.67 5.32 13.29
N TYR A 95 -13.86 5.40 12.23
CA TYR A 95 -12.89 6.50 11.99
C TYR A 95 -13.52 7.91 12.09
N SER A 96 -14.81 8.06 11.78
CA SER A 96 -15.50 9.36 11.82
C SER A 96 -16.13 9.70 13.17
N THR A 97 -15.92 8.89 14.22
CA THR A 97 -16.56 9.04 15.53
C THR A 97 -15.69 9.78 16.57
N GLY A 98 -14.46 10.13 16.19
CA GLY A 98 -13.56 10.96 16.99
C GLY A 98 -13.92 12.45 17.02
N SER A 99 -13.16 13.23 17.79
CA SER A 99 -13.33 14.69 17.88
C SER A 99 -12.79 15.44 16.67
N LYS A 100 -11.80 14.86 15.99
CA LYS A 100 -11.15 15.42 14.81
C LYS A 100 -10.57 14.31 13.95
N LEU A 101 -10.57 14.50 12.63
CA LEU A 101 -10.08 13.55 11.64
C LEU A 101 -8.94 14.15 10.81
N ILE A 102 -7.81 13.45 10.74
CA ILE A 102 -6.66 13.82 9.92
C ILE A 102 -6.40 12.73 8.88
N LYS A 103 -6.16 13.13 7.63
CA LYS A 103 -5.70 12.25 6.55
C LYS A 103 -4.21 12.50 6.27
N ILE A 104 -3.41 11.44 6.20
CA ILE A 104 -2.02 11.45 5.72
C ILE A 104 -1.87 10.41 4.62
N ASP A 105 -1.54 10.83 3.41
CA ASP A 105 -1.63 9.96 2.24
C ASP A 105 -0.67 10.38 1.11
N HIS A 106 -0.26 9.44 0.26
CA HIS A 106 0.56 9.70 -0.93
C HIS A 106 -0.19 9.48 -2.25
N HIS A 107 -1.41 8.95 -2.22
CA HIS A 107 -2.23 8.74 -3.41
C HIS A 107 -2.71 10.07 -4.04
N PRO A 108 -3.12 10.08 -5.33
CA PRO A 108 -3.81 11.22 -5.91
C PRO A 108 -4.99 11.67 -5.06
N ALA A 109 -5.10 12.97 -4.83
CA ALA A 109 -6.09 13.58 -3.93
C ALA A 109 -7.52 13.57 -4.54
N VAL A 110 -8.10 12.38 -4.66
CA VAL A 110 -9.45 12.16 -5.20
C VAL A 110 -10.55 12.32 -4.14
N ASP A 111 -10.19 12.26 -2.86
CA ASP A 111 -11.10 12.41 -1.72
C ASP A 111 -10.35 13.08 -0.55
N GLN A 112 -11.00 14.05 0.10
CA GLN A 112 -10.45 14.95 1.12
C GLN A 112 -11.34 14.89 2.36
N TYR A 113 -11.41 13.70 2.97
CA TYR A 113 -12.37 13.40 4.03
C TYR A 113 -11.95 13.88 5.44
N GLY A 114 -10.69 14.27 5.64
CA GLY A 114 -10.21 14.77 6.93
C GLY A 114 -10.50 16.26 7.14
N ASP A 115 -10.56 16.69 8.41
CA ASP A 115 -10.51 18.10 8.80
C ASP A 115 -9.16 18.73 8.42
N ILE A 116 -8.10 17.93 8.47
CA ILE A 116 -6.76 18.26 7.95
C ILE A 116 -6.35 17.15 6.99
N ASN A 117 -5.92 17.50 5.79
CA ASN A 117 -5.44 16.55 4.80
C ASN A 117 -4.00 16.90 4.39
N LEU A 118 -3.07 16.00 4.70
CA LEU A 118 -1.69 16.03 4.22
C LEU A 118 -1.55 15.00 3.11
N VAL A 119 -1.57 15.47 1.87
CA VAL A 119 -1.36 14.61 0.69
C VAL A 119 -0.07 15.02 -0.01
N ASN A 120 0.90 14.10 -0.15
CA ASN A 120 2.12 14.33 -0.91
C ASN A 120 2.25 13.28 -2.03
N THR A 121 1.77 13.61 -3.22
CA THR A 121 1.80 12.71 -4.39
C THR A 121 3.20 12.48 -4.97
N ASN A 122 4.21 13.21 -4.50
CA ASN A 122 5.61 13.01 -4.90
C ASN A 122 6.37 12.10 -3.92
N ALA A 123 5.80 11.81 -2.75
CA ALA A 123 6.41 10.88 -1.81
C ALA A 123 6.35 9.46 -2.38
N SER A 124 7.37 8.65 -2.09
CA SER A 124 7.34 7.25 -2.53
C SER A 124 6.16 6.51 -1.93
N SER A 125 5.88 6.78 -0.65
CA SER A 125 4.99 6.04 0.24
C SER A 125 4.51 6.94 1.38
N THR A 126 3.43 6.57 2.07
CA THR A 126 2.98 7.25 3.29
C THR A 126 4.01 7.09 4.41
N SER A 127 4.74 5.97 4.47
CA SER A 127 5.86 5.78 5.41
C SER A 127 6.97 6.82 5.22
N GLU A 128 7.26 7.23 3.98
CA GLU A 128 8.16 8.35 3.70
C GLU A 128 7.63 9.67 4.28
N ILE A 129 6.33 9.94 4.13
CA ILE A 129 5.66 11.12 4.71
C ILE A 129 5.74 11.11 6.25
N ILE A 130 5.60 9.96 6.88
CA ILE A 130 5.76 9.83 8.35
C ILE A 130 7.19 10.12 8.77
N TYR A 131 8.19 9.65 8.04
CA TYR A 131 9.58 10.00 8.32
C TYR A 131 9.83 11.51 8.16
N ASP A 132 9.28 12.12 7.11
CA ASP A 132 9.36 13.57 6.89
C ASP A 132 8.72 14.37 8.04
N LEU A 133 7.58 13.90 8.56
CA LEU A 133 6.94 14.49 9.75
C LEU A 133 7.90 14.46 10.95
N ILE A 134 8.54 13.31 11.22
CA ILE A 134 9.51 13.16 12.33
C ILE A 134 10.72 14.07 12.12
N SER A 135 11.29 14.08 10.92
CA SER A 135 12.45 14.90 10.58
C SER A 135 12.14 16.40 10.68
N HIS A 136 10.94 16.84 10.27
CA HIS A 136 10.52 18.24 10.33
C HIS A 136 10.55 18.81 11.75
N PHE A 137 10.30 17.98 12.77
CA PHE A 137 10.35 18.37 14.18
C PHE A 137 11.71 18.09 14.86
N ASN A 138 12.74 17.71 14.10
CA ASN A 138 14.07 17.33 14.59
C ASN A 138 14.04 16.15 15.59
N ASP A 139 13.08 15.24 15.43
CA ASP A 139 12.91 14.07 16.31
C ASP A 139 13.58 12.81 15.77
N GLU A 140 14.50 12.92 14.81
CA GLU A 140 15.25 11.76 14.27
C GLU A 140 15.97 10.98 15.39
N ALA A 141 16.36 11.63 16.48
CA ALA A 141 16.95 10.99 17.65
C ALA A 141 15.96 10.14 18.48
N ILE A 142 14.65 10.32 18.30
CA ILE A 142 13.57 9.54 18.93
C ILE A 142 13.31 8.24 18.15
N VAL A 143 13.68 8.19 16.87
CA VAL A 143 13.52 6.99 16.04
C VAL A 143 14.36 5.86 16.63
N ASN A 144 13.66 4.86 17.18
CA ASN A 144 14.26 3.64 17.69
C ASN A 144 14.14 2.52 16.63
N LYS A 145 14.65 1.33 16.98
CA LYS A 145 14.62 0.16 16.09
C LYS A 145 13.22 -0.21 15.62
N ASP A 146 12.20 -0.07 16.46
CA ASP A 146 10.83 -0.47 16.13
C ASP A 146 10.21 0.49 15.12
N ILE A 147 10.34 1.81 15.34
CA ILE A 147 9.93 2.85 14.38
C ILE A 147 10.67 2.66 13.06
N ALA A 148 11.99 2.47 13.12
CA ALA A 148 12.80 2.33 11.93
C ALA A 148 12.44 1.09 11.11
N SER A 149 12.15 -0.04 11.77
CA SER A 149 11.81 -1.30 11.12
C SER A 149 10.53 -1.21 10.30
N VAL A 150 9.46 -0.65 10.89
CA VAL A 150 8.15 -0.58 10.23
C VAL A 150 8.14 0.46 9.10
N LEU A 151 8.77 1.64 9.30
CA LEU A 151 8.88 2.64 8.24
C LEU A 151 9.73 2.13 7.07
N TYR A 152 10.83 1.41 7.36
CA TYR A 152 11.68 0.82 6.33
C TYR A 152 10.92 -0.23 5.51
N LEU A 153 10.16 -1.11 6.18
CA LEU A 153 9.33 -2.10 5.49
C LEU A 153 8.24 -1.47 4.64
N GLY A 154 7.61 -0.39 5.10
CA GLY A 154 6.61 0.34 4.32
C GLY A 154 7.20 0.94 3.05
N ILE A 155 8.31 1.66 3.16
CA ILE A 155 9.03 2.20 1.99
C ILE A 155 9.47 1.08 1.04
N VAL A 156 10.02 -0.02 1.57
CA VAL A 156 10.46 -1.13 0.72
C VAL A 156 9.28 -1.79 0.01
N GLY A 157 8.16 -2.00 0.70
CA GLY A 157 6.98 -2.63 0.12
C GLY A 157 6.46 -1.83 -1.07
N ASP A 158 6.26 -0.53 -0.87
CA ASP A 158 5.62 0.31 -1.90
C ASP A 158 6.54 0.72 -3.05
N THR A 159 7.86 0.69 -2.82
CA THR A 159 8.85 0.90 -3.89
C THR A 159 9.27 -0.40 -4.60
N GLY A 160 8.76 -1.56 -4.17
CA GLY A 160 9.19 -2.85 -4.68
C GLY A 160 10.68 -3.09 -4.44
N ARG A 161 11.18 -2.70 -3.27
CA ARG A 161 12.60 -2.64 -2.91
C ARG A 161 13.39 -1.74 -3.86
N PHE A 162 12.92 -0.50 -3.97
CA PHE A 162 13.55 0.58 -4.74
C PHE A 162 13.61 0.33 -6.26
N LEU A 163 12.75 -0.56 -6.76
CA LEU A 163 12.68 -0.95 -8.17
C LEU A 163 11.72 -0.06 -8.95
N PHE A 164 10.62 0.36 -8.32
CA PHE A 164 9.55 1.09 -8.97
C PHE A 164 9.87 2.58 -9.11
N ASN A 165 9.21 3.23 -10.07
CA ASN A 165 9.47 4.62 -10.45
C ASN A 165 9.10 5.67 -9.39
N ASN A 166 8.40 5.28 -8.32
CA ASN A 166 8.15 6.13 -7.14
C ASN A 166 9.40 6.26 -6.24
N THR A 167 10.49 5.55 -6.53
CA THR A 167 11.76 5.70 -5.80
C THR A 167 12.47 6.98 -6.20
N SER A 168 12.72 7.88 -5.24
CA SER A 168 13.46 9.13 -5.44
C SER A 168 14.81 9.13 -4.69
N GLU A 169 15.63 10.17 -4.91
CA GLU A 169 16.84 10.41 -4.11
C GLU A 169 16.49 10.51 -2.62
N HIS A 170 15.46 11.27 -2.29
CA HIS A 170 14.92 11.45 -0.94
C HIS A 170 14.52 10.11 -0.30
N THR A 171 13.84 9.26 -1.06
CA THR A 171 13.45 7.90 -0.63
C THR A 171 14.67 7.07 -0.22
N MET A 172 15.74 7.13 -1.02
CA MET A 172 16.97 6.40 -0.76
C MET A 172 17.74 6.94 0.45
N GLU A 173 17.75 8.27 0.63
CA GLU A 173 18.33 8.91 1.81
C GLU A 173 17.63 8.47 3.09
N ILE A 174 16.30 8.49 3.10
CA ILE A 174 15.48 8.04 4.24
C ILE A 174 15.75 6.57 4.55
N ALA A 175 15.72 5.70 3.53
CA ALA A 175 16.02 4.27 3.71
C ALA A 175 17.42 4.05 4.31
N GLY A 176 18.43 4.83 3.88
CA GLY A 176 19.77 4.79 4.43
C GLY A 176 19.82 5.21 5.91
N LYS A 177 19.11 6.27 6.29
CA LYS A 177 18.99 6.70 7.68
C LYS A 177 18.31 5.65 8.55
N LEU A 178 17.20 5.07 8.09
CA LEU A 178 16.43 4.03 8.80
C LEU A 178 17.28 2.79 9.07
N ILE A 179 18.09 2.34 8.10
CA ILE A 179 19.05 1.24 8.29
C ILE A 179 20.05 1.54 9.42
N GLY A 180 20.39 2.82 9.64
CA GLY A 180 21.31 3.27 10.69
C GLY A 180 20.82 3.05 12.13
N HIS A 181 19.55 2.68 12.36
CA HIS A 181 18.97 2.44 13.68
C HIS A 181 19.06 0.96 14.14
N ASP A 182 20.13 0.26 13.76
CA ASP A 182 20.40 -1.15 14.12
C ASP A 182 19.26 -2.13 13.77
N ILE A 183 18.55 -1.85 12.67
CA ILE A 183 17.58 -2.78 12.09
C ILE A 183 18.32 -3.91 11.34
N ASP A 184 17.87 -5.14 11.52
CA ASP A 184 18.35 -6.26 10.69
C ASP A 184 17.51 -6.32 9.42
N HIS A 185 17.81 -5.43 8.48
CA HIS A 185 17.07 -5.36 7.22
C HIS A 185 17.08 -6.71 6.48
N ASN A 186 18.12 -7.55 6.62
CA ASN A 186 18.14 -8.85 5.96
C ASN A 186 17.07 -9.78 6.53
N VAL A 187 16.93 -9.84 7.86
CA VAL A 187 15.87 -10.62 8.53
C VAL A 187 14.48 -10.07 8.17
N LEU A 188 14.29 -8.74 8.23
CA LEU A 188 13.02 -8.09 7.91
C LEU A 188 12.59 -8.39 6.46
N LEU A 189 13.52 -8.25 5.51
CA LEU A 189 13.25 -8.51 4.10
C LEU A 189 13.04 -10.00 3.80
N ASN A 190 13.83 -10.89 4.41
CA ASN A 190 13.60 -12.34 4.24
C ASN A 190 12.21 -12.72 4.73
N LYS A 191 11.77 -12.18 5.86
CA LYS A 191 10.45 -12.45 6.42
C LYS A 191 9.33 -11.90 5.52
N MET A 192 9.46 -10.67 5.04
CA MET A 192 8.51 -10.05 4.12
C MET A 192 8.39 -10.80 2.78
N MET A 193 9.48 -11.43 2.33
CA MET A 193 9.55 -12.15 1.06
C MET A 193 9.22 -13.65 1.18
N GLU A 194 8.88 -14.15 2.37
CA GLU A 194 8.47 -15.54 2.55
C GLU A 194 7.26 -15.85 1.65
N LYS A 195 7.28 -17.04 1.05
CA LYS A 195 6.17 -17.56 0.25
C LYS A 195 5.73 -18.88 0.84
N ASP A 196 4.42 -19.08 0.94
CA ASP A 196 3.89 -20.40 1.26
C ASP A 196 4.27 -21.38 0.12
N PRO A 197 4.98 -22.48 0.40
CA PRO A 197 5.30 -23.51 -0.59
C PRO A 197 4.09 -24.02 -1.37
N LYS A 198 2.89 -24.00 -0.77
CA LYS A 198 1.63 -24.38 -1.45
C LYS A 198 1.30 -23.50 -2.65
N MET A 199 1.77 -22.26 -2.67
CA MET A 199 1.53 -21.32 -3.75
C MET A 199 2.54 -21.43 -4.90
N LEU A 200 3.69 -22.08 -4.69
CA LEU A 200 4.75 -22.19 -5.69
C LEU A 200 4.35 -23.00 -6.94
N PRO A 201 3.56 -24.10 -6.85
CA PRO A 201 3.03 -24.77 -8.04
C PRO A 201 2.17 -23.85 -8.91
N PHE A 202 1.31 -23.02 -8.30
CA PHE A 202 0.53 -22.02 -9.03
C PHE A 202 1.43 -20.96 -9.67
N GLN A 203 2.48 -20.50 -8.98
CA GLN A 203 3.48 -19.63 -9.59
C GLN A 203 4.10 -20.28 -10.84
N GLY A 204 4.37 -21.59 -10.79
CA GLY A 204 4.83 -22.37 -11.93
C GLY A 204 3.83 -22.40 -13.09
N TYR A 205 2.52 -22.48 -12.80
CA TYR A 205 1.46 -22.36 -13.80
C TYR A 205 1.48 -21.01 -14.50
N VAL A 206 1.56 -19.91 -13.75
CA VAL A 206 1.66 -18.55 -14.31
C VAL A 206 2.85 -18.43 -15.28
N LEU A 207 4.00 -18.98 -14.90
CA LEU A 207 5.21 -18.97 -15.73
C LEU A 207 5.10 -19.82 -17.01
N GLN A 208 4.17 -20.77 -17.06
CA GLN A 208 3.92 -21.63 -18.22
C GLN A 208 2.81 -21.12 -19.15
N HIS A 209 1.94 -20.21 -18.66
CA HIS A 209 0.72 -19.80 -19.35
C HIS A 209 0.57 -18.28 -19.54
N PHE A 210 1.65 -17.52 -19.41
CA PHE A 210 1.62 -16.11 -19.81
C PHE A 210 1.55 -16.00 -21.33
N GLU A 211 0.86 -14.97 -21.81
CA GLU A 211 0.78 -14.62 -23.24
C GLU A 211 1.54 -13.32 -23.44
N LEU A 212 2.69 -13.39 -24.14
CA LEU A 212 3.49 -12.21 -24.50
C LEU A 212 3.28 -11.87 -25.97
N MET A 213 3.01 -10.60 -26.24
CA MET A 213 2.82 -10.06 -27.58
C MET A 213 4.11 -9.33 -28.03
N ASP A 214 4.35 -9.28 -29.34
CA ASP A 214 5.57 -8.68 -29.91
C ASP A 214 5.73 -7.18 -29.61
N ASP A 215 4.63 -6.48 -29.26
CA ASP A 215 4.61 -5.05 -28.92
C ASP A 215 5.08 -4.74 -27.48
N GLY A 216 5.29 -5.78 -26.65
CA GLY A 216 5.69 -5.68 -25.26
C GLY A 216 4.51 -5.70 -24.27
N PHE A 217 3.30 -6.04 -24.72
CA PHE A 217 2.17 -6.35 -23.84
C PHE A 217 2.24 -7.82 -23.36
N CYS A 218 1.87 -8.07 -22.11
CA CYS A 218 1.69 -9.43 -21.62
C CYS A 218 0.40 -9.58 -20.82
N GLN A 219 -0.27 -10.72 -20.95
CA GLN A 219 -1.44 -11.05 -20.14
C GLN A 219 -1.34 -12.43 -19.51
N VAL A 220 -1.99 -12.55 -18.35
CA VAL A 220 -2.23 -13.83 -17.67
C VAL A 220 -3.70 -13.88 -17.30
N LYS A 221 -4.38 -14.95 -17.71
CA LYS A 221 -5.78 -15.23 -17.37
C LYS A 221 -5.83 -16.39 -16.40
N ILE A 222 -6.42 -16.17 -15.24
CA ILE A 222 -6.65 -17.17 -14.21
C ILE A 222 -8.16 -17.39 -14.12
N THR A 223 -8.64 -18.52 -14.64
CA THR A 223 -10.05 -18.92 -14.60
C THR A 223 -10.39 -19.59 -13.27
N GLU A 224 -11.69 -19.73 -12.98
CA GLU A 224 -12.18 -20.46 -11.81
C GLU A 224 -11.63 -21.90 -11.76
N ASP A 225 -11.63 -22.62 -12.90
CA ASP A 225 -11.05 -23.98 -13.00
C ASP A 225 -9.57 -24.04 -12.55
N VAL A 226 -8.78 -23.00 -12.85
CA VAL A 226 -7.37 -22.93 -12.43
C VAL A 226 -7.28 -22.71 -10.93
N LEU A 227 -8.10 -21.83 -10.36
CA LEU A 227 -8.15 -21.61 -8.92
C LEU A 227 -8.52 -22.91 -8.18
N GLU A 228 -9.54 -23.63 -8.67
CA GLU A 228 -9.95 -24.93 -8.13
C GLU A 228 -8.84 -25.98 -8.26
N GLN A 229 -8.18 -26.05 -9.43
CA GLN A 229 -7.09 -26.99 -9.68
C GLN A 229 -5.95 -26.85 -8.65
N PHE A 230 -5.62 -25.62 -8.27
CA PHE A 230 -4.55 -25.35 -7.29
C PHE A 230 -5.07 -25.23 -5.85
N GLY A 231 -6.39 -25.20 -5.64
CA GLY A 231 -7.01 -25.03 -4.33
C GLY A 231 -6.67 -23.69 -3.69
N ILE A 232 -6.59 -22.62 -4.48
CA ILE A 232 -6.21 -21.27 -4.04
C ILE A 232 -7.36 -20.29 -4.20
N GLN A 233 -7.38 -19.28 -3.35
CA GLN A 233 -8.36 -18.20 -3.41
C GLN A 233 -7.92 -17.10 -4.41
N PRO A 234 -8.86 -16.33 -5.00
CA PRO A 234 -8.53 -15.29 -5.97
C PRO A 234 -7.56 -14.21 -5.44
N ASN A 235 -7.68 -13.86 -4.15
CA ASN A 235 -6.78 -12.90 -3.48
C ASN A 235 -5.35 -13.44 -3.33
N GLU A 236 -5.17 -14.75 -3.14
CA GLU A 236 -3.86 -15.39 -3.11
C GLU A 236 -3.23 -15.44 -4.51
N ALA A 237 -4.02 -15.81 -5.54
CA ALA A 237 -3.57 -15.81 -6.94
C ALA A 237 -3.10 -14.41 -7.41
N SER A 238 -3.84 -13.39 -7.01
CA SER A 238 -3.55 -11.97 -7.28
C SER A 238 -2.14 -11.49 -6.86
N GLN A 239 -1.50 -12.15 -5.89
CA GLN A 239 -0.15 -11.79 -5.42
C GLN A 239 0.93 -12.07 -6.47
N PHE A 240 0.63 -12.91 -7.47
CA PHE A 240 1.58 -13.35 -8.49
C PHE A 240 1.64 -12.44 -9.71
N VAL A 241 0.95 -11.29 -9.70
CA VAL A 241 0.93 -10.29 -10.79
C VAL A 241 2.34 -9.92 -11.30
N ASN A 242 3.33 -9.82 -10.43
CA ASN A 242 4.69 -9.42 -10.80
C ASN A 242 5.61 -10.61 -11.16
N THR A 243 5.11 -11.85 -11.17
CA THR A 243 5.89 -13.05 -11.53
C THR A 243 6.47 -12.97 -12.94
N ILE A 244 5.79 -12.26 -13.84
CA ILE A 244 6.18 -12.07 -15.24
C ILE A 244 6.87 -10.72 -15.49
N ALA A 245 7.08 -9.90 -14.46
CA ALA A 245 7.57 -8.53 -14.63
C ALA A 245 8.99 -8.48 -15.26
N ASP A 246 9.80 -9.52 -15.10
CA ASP A 246 11.21 -9.52 -15.55
C ASP A 246 11.41 -10.01 -16.99
N ILE A 247 10.33 -10.25 -17.73
CA ILE A 247 10.39 -10.64 -19.14
C ILE A 247 11.08 -9.55 -19.97
N LYS A 248 12.07 -9.96 -20.78
CA LYS A 248 12.78 -9.06 -21.69
C LYS A 248 11.81 -8.47 -22.73
N GLY A 249 11.77 -7.14 -22.81
CA GLY A 249 10.91 -6.41 -23.76
C GLY A 249 9.51 -6.10 -23.24
N LEU A 250 9.16 -6.53 -22.02
CA LEU A 250 7.88 -6.21 -21.40
C LEU A 250 7.75 -4.72 -21.11
N LYS A 251 6.59 -4.14 -21.40
CA LYS A 251 6.24 -2.74 -21.16
C LYS A 251 4.99 -2.58 -20.30
N ILE A 252 3.92 -3.30 -20.62
CA ILE A 252 2.63 -3.31 -19.89
C ILE A 252 2.22 -4.76 -19.68
N TRP A 253 1.67 -5.10 -18.51
CA TRP A 253 1.05 -6.40 -18.29
C TRP A 253 -0.24 -6.33 -17.49
N VAL A 254 -1.11 -7.30 -17.72
CA VAL A 254 -2.35 -7.50 -16.96
C VAL A 254 -2.43 -8.90 -16.40
N PHE A 255 -2.79 -9.00 -15.13
CA PHE A 255 -3.08 -10.26 -14.46
C PHE A 255 -4.56 -10.26 -14.08
N ALA A 256 -5.36 -11.08 -14.77
CA ALA A 256 -6.80 -11.16 -14.60
C ALA A 256 -7.18 -12.45 -13.87
N VAL A 257 -7.90 -12.31 -12.77
CA VAL A 257 -8.36 -13.43 -11.94
C VAL A 257 -9.88 -13.43 -11.89
N ASP A 258 -10.47 -14.56 -12.24
CA ASP A 258 -11.91 -14.78 -12.14
C ASP A 258 -12.32 -14.97 -10.67
N GLU A 259 -13.11 -14.05 -10.13
CA GLU A 259 -13.70 -14.13 -8.78
C GLU A 259 -15.15 -14.66 -8.83
N GLY A 260 -15.59 -15.18 -9.99
CA GLY A 260 -16.93 -15.73 -10.23
C GLY A 260 -17.97 -14.67 -10.56
N SER A 261 -18.09 -13.62 -9.74
CA SER A 261 -19.01 -12.49 -10.02
C SER A 261 -18.40 -11.44 -10.95
N GLU A 262 -17.07 -11.34 -10.94
CA GLU A 262 -16.30 -10.38 -11.73
C GLU A 262 -14.91 -10.97 -12.01
N ILE A 263 -14.24 -10.43 -13.02
CA ILE A 263 -12.84 -10.70 -13.30
C ILE A 263 -12.03 -9.50 -12.83
N ARG A 264 -11.23 -9.71 -11.80
CA ARG A 264 -10.40 -8.68 -11.22
C ARG A 264 -9.07 -8.61 -11.96
N CYS A 265 -8.86 -7.47 -12.62
CA CYS A 265 -7.70 -7.19 -13.46
C CYS A 265 -6.71 -6.29 -12.71
N ARG A 266 -5.48 -6.77 -12.54
CA ARG A 266 -4.36 -5.98 -12.02
C ARG A 266 -3.47 -5.54 -13.17
N LEU A 267 -3.42 -4.24 -13.39
CA LEU A 267 -2.67 -3.62 -14.46
C LEU A 267 -1.33 -3.11 -13.94
N ARG A 268 -0.27 -3.30 -14.72
CA ARG A 268 1.07 -2.86 -14.38
C ARG A 268 1.82 -2.39 -15.61
N SER A 269 2.77 -1.48 -15.41
CA SER A 269 3.70 -1.08 -16.47
C SER A 269 5.11 -0.84 -15.93
N LYS A 270 6.11 -0.88 -16.82
CA LYS A 270 7.53 -0.62 -16.51
C LYS A 270 7.83 0.86 -16.22
N GLY A 271 6.82 1.67 -15.89
CA GLY A 271 7.04 3.04 -15.46
C GLY A 271 6.89 4.11 -16.54
N GLN A 272 7.39 3.86 -17.77
CA GLN A 272 7.36 4.85 -18.87
C GLN A 272 5.95 5.15 -19.37
N LEU A 273 5.02 4.21 -19.21
CA LEU A 273 3.66 4.32 -19.72
C LEU A 273 2.68 4.39 -18.56
N ILE A 274 2.01 5.53 -18.43
CA ILE A 274 0.91 5.71 -17.49
C ILE A 274 -0.29 4.88 -17.97
N ILE A 275 -0.89 4.10 -17.06
CA ILE A 275 -1.98 3.15 -17.33
C ILE A 275 -3.23 3.37 -16.45
N ASN A 276 -3.17 4.28 -15.48
CA ASN A 276 -4.29 4.52 -14.57
C ASN A 276 -5.46 5.26 -15.24
N ASP A 277 -5.19 6.01 -16.30
CA ASP A 277 -6.21 6.60 -17.16
C ASP A 277 -7.05 5.51 -17.85
N ILE A 278 -6.39 4.48 -18.40
CA ILE A 278 -7.11 3.32 -18.97
C ILE A 278 -7.89 2.58 -17.88
N ALA A 279 -7.34 2.46 -16.67
CA ALA A 279 -8.09 1.85 -15.57
C ALA A 279 -9.36 2.66 -15.22
N GLN A 280 -9.29 3.99 -15.22
CA GLN A 280 -10.43 4.87 -14.95
C GLN A 280 -11.52 4.76 -16.04
N ASP A 281 -11.14 4.63 -17.31
CA ASP A 281 -12.08 4.45 -18.41
C ASP A 281 -12.95 3.17 -18.25
N PHE A 282 -12.42 2.16 -17.55
CA PHE A 282 -13.11 0.92 -17.22
C PHE A 282 -13.66 0.89 -15.77
N GLY A 283 -13.83 2.07 -15.15
CA GLY A 283 -14.42 2.18 -13.81
C GLY A 283 -13.50 1.77 -12.65
N GLY A 284 -12.21 1.56 -12.92
CA GLY A 284 -11.17 1.28 -11.93
C GLY A 284 -10.32 2.51 -11.58
N GLY A 285 -9.07 2.26 -11.21
CA GLY A 285 -8.09 3.31 -10.87
C GLY A 285 -6.85 2.79 -10.15
N GLY A 286 -6.03 3.72 -9.64
CA GLY A 286 -4.82 3.43 -8.89
C GLY A 286 -3.64 4.33 -9.28
N HIS A 287 -2.42 3.89 -8.94
CA HIS A 287 -1.20 4.59 -9.31
C HIS A 287 -0.95 4.55 -10.81
N PRO A 288 -0.23 5.56 -11.36
CA PRO A 288 0.09 5.65 -12.79
C PRO A 288 0.64 4.37 -13.42
N ASN A 289 1.40 3.54 -12.68
CA ASN A 289 2.00 2.31 -13.18
C ASN A 289 1.51 1.03 -12.49
N ALA A 290 0.55 1.15 -11.57
CA ALA A 290 -0.05 0.05 -10.84
C ALA A 290 -1.51 0.37 -10.51
N SER A 291 -2.43 -0.16 -11.33
CA SER A 291 -3.86 0.09 -11.22
C SER A 291 -4.67 -1.21 -11.19
N GLY A 292 -5.95 -1.09 -10.84
CA GLY A 292 -6.90 -2.21 -10.81
C GLY A 292 -8.21 -1.84 -11.49
N VAL A 293 -8.84 -2.83 -12.11
CA VAL A 293 -10.17 -2.76 -12.74
C VAL A 293 -10.90 -4.07 -12.43
N SER A 294 -12.21 -4.03 -12.23
CA SER A 294 -13.06 -5.23 -12.22
C SER A 294 -13.94 -5.21 -13.47
N VAL A 295 -13.83 -6.22 -14.31
CA VAL A 295 -14.64 -6.39 -15.54
C VAL A 295 -15.62 -7.54 -15.36
N ASN A 296 -16.74 -7.54 -16.09
CA ASN A 296 -17.81 -8.52 -15.88
C ASN A 296 -17.70 -9.75 -16.80
N SER A 297 -16.78 -9.75 -17.76
CA SER A 297 -16.61 -10.85 -18.71
C SER A 297 -15.23 -10.87 -19.35
N TRP A 298 -14.85 -12.02 -19.90
CA TRP A 298 -13.61 -12.16 -20.68
C TRP A 298 -13.63 -11.31 -21.96
N ASP A 299 -14.81 -11.02 -22.54
CA ASP A 299 -14.94 -10.12 -23.69
C ASP A 299 -14.61 -8.66 -23.30
N GLU A 300 -15.04 -8.22 -22.11
CA GLU A 300 -14.68 -6.90 -21.57
C GLU A 300 -13.20 -6.83 -21.19
N PHE A 301 -12.63 -7.94 -20.69
CA PHE A 301 -11.18 -8.06 -20.50
C PHE A 301 -10.40 -7.88 -21.82
N GLU A 302 -10.86 -8.45 -22.94
CA GLU A 302 -10.19 -8.25 -24.24
C GLU A 302 -10.26 -6.80 -24.73
N GLN A 303 -11.33 -6.08 -24.40
CA GLN A 303 -11.42 -4.64 -24.67
C GLN A 303 -10.40 -3.86 -23.83
N LEU A 304 -10.26 -4.20 -22.55
CA LEU A 304 -9.24 -3.63 -21.66
C LEU A 304 -7.82 -3.91 -22.19
N ALA A 305 -7.54 -5.15 -22.58
CA ALA A 305 -6.26 -5.55 -23.16
C ALA A 305 -5.95 -4.76 -24.45
N THR A 306 -6.96 -4.58 -25.31
CA THR A 306 -6.84 -3.77 -26.54
C THR A 306 -6.55 -2.30 -26.24
N ALA A 307 -7.23 -1.70 -25.25
CA ALA A 307 -7.00 -0.32 -24.84
C ALA A 307 -5.56 -0.12 -24.32
N LEU A 308 -5.07 -1.05 -23.51
CA LEU A 308 -3.70 -1.03 -23.00
C LEU A 308 -2.66 -1.20 -24.11
N ARG A 309 -2.90 -2.10 -25.07
CA ARG A 309 -2.03 -2.27 -26.23
C ARG A 309 -1.99 -1.03 -27.12
N THR A 310 -3.09 -0.28 -27.20
CA THR A 310 -3.12 0.99 -27.94
C THR A 310 -2.15 2.02 -27.38
N LYS A 311 -1.86 2.00 -26.06
CA LYS A 311 -0.81 2.85 -25.45
C LYS A 311 0.63 2.48 -25.81
N LEU A 312 0.86 1.31 -26.40
CA LEU A 312 2.20 0.88 -26.82
C LEU A 312 2.61 1.45 -28.18
N ASN A 313 1.64 1.99 -28.94
CA ASN A 313 1.82 2.61 -30.26
C ASN A 313 1.88 4.13 -30.14
#